data_AF-A0A7C9LUL4-F1
#
_entry.id   AF-A0A7C9LUL4-F1
#
_cell.length_a   1.000
_cell.length_b   1.000
_cell.length_c   1.000
_cell.angle_alpha   90.00
_cell.angle_beta   90.00
_cell.angle_gamma   90.00
#
_symmetry.space_group_name_H-M   'P 1'
#
loop_
_entity.id
_entity.type
_entity.pdbx_description
1 polymer ?
#
loop_
_entity_poly.entity_id
_entity_poly.type
_entity_poly.pdbx_seq_one_letter_code
_entity_poly.pdbx_strand_id
1 'polypeptide(L)'
;MTPEPSRPLQRWHLSLLIAALGAYLMDWFLIPGGQEWRGANYAFELLKLALIGGWLYVSYPRRWFLITLAVVWAAIGLITWPRNFNAQ
;
A
#
# COMPACT_ATOMS: atom_id res chain seq x y z
N MET A 1 -1.83 25.95 30.72
CA MET A 1 -1.13 25.08 29.75
C MET A 1 -2.09 23.98 29.32
N THR A 2 -2.69 24.11 28.14
CA THR A 2 -3.50 23.03 27.57
C THR A 2 -2.54 21.97 27.02
N PRO A 3 -2.68 20.69 27.39
CA PRO A 3 -1.83 19.63 26.86
C PRO A 3 -1.95 19.59 25.34
N GLU A 4 -0.82 19.62 24.65
CA GLU A 4 -0.73 19.56 23.19
C GLU A 4 -1.42 18.28 22.69
N PRO A 5 -2.51 18.38 21.91
CA PRO A 5 -3.19 17.21 21.40
C PRO A 5 -2.52 16.78 20.10
N SER A 6 -1.55 15.86 20.14
CA SER A 6 -1.33 14.80 19.12
C SER A 6 0.10 14.25 19.13
N ARG A 7 0.30 13.07 19.74
CA ARG A 7 1.50 12.24 19.49
C ARG A 7 1.24 10.86 18.87
N PRO A 8 0.07 10.19 19.01
CA PRO A 8 -0.09 8.86 18.42
C PRO A 8 -0.30 8.93 16.91
N LEU A 9 -1.04 9.92 16.39
CA LEU A 9 -1.32 10.06 14.96
C LEU A 9 -0.03 10.31 14.16
N GLN A 10 0.88 11.15 14.67
CA GLN A 10 2.14 11.50 14.00
C GLN A 10 3.09 10.31 13.88
N ARG A 11 3.12 9.41 14.87
CA ARG A 11 3.96 8.20 14.86
C ARG A 11 3.57 7.23 13.75
N TRP A 12 2.27 6.98 13.58
CA TRP A 12 1.79 6.08 12.53
C TRP A 12 2.06 6.62 11.13
N HIS A 13 1.89 7.93 10.91
CA HIS A 13 2.27 8.56 9.64
C HIS A 13 3.76 8.41 9.35
N LEU A 14 4.64 8.59 10.34
CA LEU A 14 6.08 8.43 10.15
C LEU A 14 6.44 6.98 9.78
N SER A 15 5.87 5.99 10.47
CA SER A 15 6.09 4.58 10.15
C SER A 15 5.61 4.21 8.75
N LEU A 16 4.44 4.71 8.34
CA LEU A 16 3.90 4.50 7.00
C LEU A 16 4.74 5.18 5.93
N LEU A 17 5.28 6.38 6.21
CA LEU A 17 6.19 7.08 5.31
C LEU A 17 7.47 6.27 5.08
N ILE A 18 8.08 5.77 6.16
CA ILE A 18 9.30 4.96 6.09
C ILE A 18 9.03 3.66 5.32
N ALA A 19 7.91 2.99 5.60
CA ALA A 19 7.53 1.78 4.89
C ALA A 19 7.27 2.04 3.39
N ALA A 20 6.61 3.15 3.05
CA ALA A 20 6.38 3.55 1.66
C ALA A 20 7.69 3.83 0.95
N LEU A 21 8.58 4.61 1.55
CA LEU A 21 9.90 4.89 0.99
C LEU A 21 10.70 3.59 0.78
N GLY A 22 10.69 2.69 1.77
CA GLY A 22 11.34 1.39 1.68
C GLY A 22 10.78 0.54 0.53
N ALA A 23 9.46 0.48 0.37
CA ALA A 23 8.82 -0.25 -0.72
C ALA A 23 9.19 0.31 -2.09
N TYR A 24 9.22 1.64 -2.25
CA TYR A 24 9.64 2.28 -3.50
C TYR A 24 11.12 2.05 -3.82
N LEU A 25 12.00 2.12 -2.82
CA LEU A 25 13.42 1.84 -3.00
C LEU A 25 13.65 0.38 -3.38
N MET A 26 12.97 -0.55 -2.73
CA MET A 26 13.07 -1.97 -3.04
C MET A 26 12.59 -2.26 -4.46
N ASP A 27 11.46 -1.70 -4.87
CA ASP A 27 10.95 -1.83 -6.23
C ASP A 27 11.93 -1.29 -7.27
N TRP A 28 12.53 -0.12 -7.01
CA TRP A 28 13.46 0.51 -7.95
C TRP A 28 14.81 -0.22 -8.07
N PHE A 29 15.33 -0.77 -6.97
CA PHE A 29 16.69 -1.31 -6.93
C PHE A 29 16.77 -2.83 -6.99
N LEU A 30 15.73 -3.55 -6.52
CA LEU A 30 15.82 -4.98 -6.24
C LEU A 30 14.87 -5.82 -7.08
N ILE A 31 13.89 -5.22 -7.76
CA ILE A 31 12.93 -5.97 -8.58
C ILE A 31 13.23 -5.69 -10.05
N PRO A 32 13.82 -6.65 -10.78
CA PRO A 32 14.03 -6.51 -12.21
C PRO A 32 12.68 -6.44 -12.94
N GLY A 33 12.66 -5.65 -14.02
CA GLY A 33 11.58 -5.74 -15.00
C GLY A 33 11.64 -7.07 -15.75
N GLY A 34 10.49 -7.65 -16.08
CA GLY A 34 10.44 -8.89 -16.87
C GLY A 34 9.20 -9.74 -16.58
N GLN A 35 8.87 -10.64 -17.49
CA GLN A 35 7.73 -11.57 -17.33
C GLN A 35 7.94 -12.52 -16.15
N GLU A 36 9.17 -12.91 -15.88
CA GLU A 36 9.55 -13.80 -14.77
C GLU A 36 9.34 -13.16 -13.38
N TRP A 37 9.49 -11.85 -13.26
CA TRP A 37 9.27 -11.09 -12.03
C TRP A 37 7.87 -10.51 -11.91
N ARG A 38 6.95 -10.85 -12.82
CA ARG A 38 5.62 -10.23 -12.90
C ARG A 38 4.80 -10.41 -11.62
N GLY A 39 4.95 -11.56 -10.94
CA GLY A 39 4.33 -11.80 -9.64
C GLY A 39 4.91 -10.94 -8.52
N ALA A 40 6.23 -10.79 -8.49
CA ALA A 40 6.92 -9.96 -7.51
C ALA A 40 6.57 -8.48 -7.69
N ASN A 41 6.64 -7.98 -8.93
CA ASN A 41 6.22 -6.63 -9.29
C ASN A 41 4.76 -6.36 -8.88
N TYR A 42 3.84 -7.29 -9.18
CA TYR A 42 2.44 -7.18 -8.78
C TYR A 42 2.26 -7.14 -7.26
N ALA A 43 2.96 -8.01 -6.52
CA ALA A 43 2.91 -8.01 -5.05
C ALA A 43 3.44 -6.71 -4.44
N PHE A 44 4.48 -6.12 -5.04
CA PHE A 44 5.02 -4.83 -4.60
C PHE A 44 4.09 -3.67 -4.92
N GLU A 45 3.46 -3.66 -6.08
CA GLU A 45 2.41 -2.68 -6.40
C GLU A 45 1.26 -2.77 -5.40
N LEU A 46 0.79 -3.98 -5.05
CA LEU A 46 -0.21 -4.17 -4.00
C LEU A 46 0.27 -3.68 -2.62
N LEU A 47 1.54 -3.88 -2.28
CA LEU A 47 2.12 -3.38 -1.02
C LEU A 47 2.12 -1.85 -0.97
N LYS A 48 2.58 -1.18 -2.03
CA LYS A 48 2.52 0.28 -2.14
C LYS A 48 1.08 0.76 -2.03
N LEU A 49 0.17 0.04 -2.70
CA LEU A 49 -1.26 0.32 -2.65
C LEU A 49 -1.78 0.26 -1.19
N ALA A 50 -1.45 -0.81 -0.47
CA ALA A 50 -1.85 -1.02 0.92
C ALA A 50 -1.29 0.06 1.87
N LEU A 51 -0.07 0.56 1.63
CA LEU A 51 0.53 1.64 2.42
C LEU A 51 -0.22 2.96 2.25
N ILE A 52 -0.69 3.27 1.04
CA ILE A 52 -1.57 4.42 0.78
C ILE A 52 -2.92 4.23 1.52
N GLY A 53 -3.49 3.01 1.46
CA GLY A 53 -4.69 2.68 2.23
C GLY A 53 -4.51 2.85 3.75
N GLY A 54 -3.37 2.43 4.28
CA GLY A 54 -2.98 2.62 5.69
C GLY A 54 -2.84 4.10 6.05
N TRP A 55 -2.26 4.92 5.16
CA TRP A 55 -2.15 6.37 5.36
C TRP A 55 -3.53 7.02 5.45
N LEU A 56 -4.42 6.67 4.51
CA LEU A 56 -5.80 7.15 4.49
C LEU A 56 -6.58 6.70 5.72
N TYR A 57 -6.34 5.48 6.23
CA TYR A 57 -6.94 4.98 7.46
C TYR A 57 -6.56 5.82 8.68
N VAL A 58 -5.26 6.10 8.84
CA VAL A 58 -4.76 6.92 9.95
C VAL A 58 -5.25 8.36 9.82
N SER A 59 -5.31 8.90 8.61
CA SER A 59 -5.77 10.28 8.36
C SER A 59 -7.29 10.45 8.54
N TYR A 60 -8.09 9.43 8.17
CA TYR A 60 -9.55 9.51 8.12
C TYR A 60 -10.19 8.20 8.63
N PRO A 61 -10.35 8.03 9.95
CA PRO A 61 -10.87 6.80 10.55
C PRO A 61 -12.38 6.56 10.35
N ARG A 62 -12.99 7.14 9.32
CA ARG A 62 -14.44 7.04 9.09
C ARG A 62 -14.80 5.70 8.47
N ARG A 63 -15.51 4.85 9.21
CA ARG A 63 -15.85 3.46 8.84
C ARG A 63 -16.32 3.28 7.38
N TRP A 64 -17.24 4.11 6.91
CA TRP A 64 -17.78 4.00 5.53
C TRP A 64 -16.77 4.37 4.45
N PHE A 65 -15.92 5.36 4.70
CA PHE A 65 -14.83 5.71 3.80
C PHE A 65 -13.87 4.53 3.65
N LEU A 66 -13.54 3.87 4.76
CA LEU A 66 -12.65 2.70 4.77
C LEU A 66 -13.23 1.49 4.04
N ILE A 67 -14.54 1.24 4.19
CA ILE A 67 -15.21 0.15 3.48
C ILE A 67 -15.20 0.42 1.97
N THR A 68 -15.62 1.61 1.54
CA THR A 68 -15.58 1.98 0.11
C THR A 68 -14.16 1.90 -0.44
N LEU A 69 -13.20 2.39 0.33
CA LEU A 69 -11.79 2.33 -0.01
C LEU A 69 -11.37 0.87 -0.19
N ALA A 70 -11.57 0.00 0.80
CA ALA A 70 -11.22 -1.43 0.73
C ALA A 70 -11.84 -2.15 -0.50
N VAL A 71 -13.10 -1.85 -0.83
CA VAL A 71 -13.76 -2.38 -2.03
C VAL A 71 -13.06 -1.92 -3.32
N VAL A 72 -12.66 -0.65 -3.40
CA VAL A 72 -11.91 -0.12 -4.55
C VAL A 72 -10.56 -0.83 -4.71
N TRP A 73 -9.78 -1.02 -3.63
CA TRP A 73 -8.49 -1.73 -3.73
C TRP A 73 -8.68 -3.20 -4.11
N ALA A 74 -9.69 -3.87 -3.57
CA ALA A 74 -10.01 -5.25 -3.95
C ALA A 74 -10.39 -5.36 -5.44
N ALA A 75 -11.20 -4.41 -5.94
CA ALA A 75 -11.56 -4.35 -7.36
C ALA A 75 -10.32 -4.10 -8.24
N ILE A 76 -9.45 -3.16 -7.86
CA ILE A 76 -8.19 -2.89 -8.57
C ILE A 76 -7.34 -4.15 -8.61
N GLY A 77 -7.09 -4.80 -7.47
CA GLY A 77 -6.29 -6.02 -7.42
C GLY A 77 -6.88 -7.15 -8.26
N LEU A 78 -8.20 -7.33 -8.25
CA LEU A 78 -8.83 -8.34 -9.10
C LEU A 78 -8.67 -8.05 -10.60
N ILE A 79 -8.77 -6.78 -11.00
CA ILE A 79 -8.65 -6.35 -12.40
C ILE A 79 -7.19 -6.44 -12.88
N THR A 80 -6.25 -6.06 -12.03
CA THR A 80 -4.81 -6.04 -12.35
C THR A 80 -4.11 -7.38 -12.07
N TRP A 81 -4.83 -8.37 -11.52
CA TRP A 81 -4.30 -9.69 -11.24
C TRP A 81 -3.66 -10.32 -12.48
N PRO A 82 -2.39 -10.77 -12.41
CA PRO A 82 -1.73 -11.40 -13.54
C PRO A 82 -2.42 -12.73 -13.88
N ARG A 83 -3.07 -12.81 -15.04
CA ARG A 83 -3.85 -14.00 -15.47
C ARG A 83 -3.00 -15.19 -15.92
N ASN A 84 -1.69 -15.03 -16.05
CA ASN A 84 -0.82 -15.95 -16.78
C ASN A 84 0.18 -16.71 -15.88
N PHE A 85 -0.06 -16.81 -14.57
CA PHE A 85 0.86 -17.55 -13.67
C PHE A 85 1.01 -19.04 -14.00
N ASN A 86 0.10 -19.61 -14.80
CA ASN A 86 0.04 -21.05 -15.11
C ASN A 86 0.42 -21.41 -16.56
N ALA A 87 1.04 -20.49 -17.32
CA ALA A 87 1.55 -20.80 -18.66
C ALA A 87 3.08 -21.04 -18.58
N GLN A 88 3.47 -22.15 -17.95
CA GLN A 88 4.79 -22.77 -18.09
C GLN A 88 4.58 -24.22 -18.50
#